data_AF-A0A8J4TEG2-F1
#
_entry.id   AF-A0A8J4TEG2-F1
#
_cell.length_a   1.000
_cell.length_b   1.000
_cell.length_c   1.000
_cell.angle_alpha   90.00
_cell.angle_beta   90.00
_cell.angle_gamma   90.00
#
_symmetry.space_group_name_H-M   'P 1'
#
loop_
_entity.id
_entity.type
_entity.pdbx_description
1 polymer ?
#
loop_
_entity_poly.entity_id
_entity_poly.type
_entity_poly.pdbx_seq_one_letter_code
_entity_poly.pdbx_strand_id
1 'polypeptide(L)'
;FVERLRALNLLDELRRNPAIFYNIMFVNEERPLQAKDLCTLFEVDFSVQGSNRRAIENMTICFWSDWLIDIEEGECSPITLEKLLEFTSGASTVPPLGFPQTPGKYLPHNPPLTHT
;
A
#
# COMPACT_ATOMS: atom_id res chain seq x y z
N PHE A 1 -10.94 23.69 16.75
CA PHE A 1 -10.84 23.12 15.39
C PHE A 1 -10.66 24.24 14.35
N VAL A 2 -11.65 25.13 14.17
CA VAL A 2 -11.62 26.23 13.18
C VAL A 2 -10.38 27.13 13.27
N GLU A 3 -10.00 27.58 14.47
CA GLU A 3 -8.79 28.41 14.64
C GLU A 3 -7.49 27.70 14.24
N ARG A 4 -7.42 26.37 14.40
CA ARG A 4 -6.25 25.59 13.96
C ARG A 4 -6.20 25.46 12.44
N LEU A 5 -7.35 25.25 11.79
CA LEU A 5 -7.43 25.26 10.33
C LEU A 5 -7.09 26.64 9.74
N ARG A 6 -7.48 27.72 10.44
CA ARG A 6 -7.07 29.08 10.07
C ARG A 6 -5.57 29.28 10.24
N ALA A 7 -4.99 28.83 11.37
CA ALA A 7 -3.56 28.93 11.62
C ALA A 7 -2.71 28.14 10.60
N LEU A 8 -3.27 27.08 10.01
CA LEU A 8 -2.64 26.28 8.96
C LEU A 8 -2.95 26.80 7.54
N ASN A 9 -3.62 27.96 7.40
CA ASN A 9 -4.10 28.52 6.13
C ASN A 9 -5.01 27.58 5.31
N LEU A 10 -5.62 26.58 5.95
CA LEU A 10 -6.51 25.61 5.30
C LEU A 10 -7.96 26.09 5.27
N LEU A 11 -8.37 26.95 6.21
CA LEU A 11 -9.77 27.36 6.36
C LEU A 11 -10.29 28.13 5.14
N ASP A 12 -9.48 29.02 4.56
CA ASP A 12 -9.88 29.82 3.41
C ASP A 12 -9.90 28.97 2.13
N GLU A 13 -8.96 28.03 2.00
CA GLU A 13 -8.91 27.07 0.89
C GLU A 13 -10.13 26.11 0.91
N LEU A 14 -10.48 25.60 2.08
CA LEU A 14 -11.67 24.77 2.31
C LEU A 14 -12.96 25.46 1.87
N ARG A 15 -13.08 26.76 2.16
CA ARG A 15 -14.26 27.57 1.79
C ARG A 15 -14.28 27.93 0.31
N ARG A 16 -13.11 28.09 -0.30
CA ARG A 16 -12.95 28.44 -1.71
C ARG A 16 -13.23 27.25 -2.63
N ASN A 17 -12.92 26.03 -2.18
CA ASN A 17 -13.03 24.81 -2.97
C ASN A 17 -13.83 23.69 -2.26
N PRO A 18 -15.05 23.96 -1.74
CA PRO A 18 -15.76 23.01 -0.86
C PRO A 18 -16.07 21.68 -1.56
N ALA A 19 -16.35 21.69 -2.86
CA ALA A 19 -16.62 20.48 -3.64
C ALA A 19 -15.39 19.56 -3.76
N ILE A 20 -14.18 20.13 -3.86
CA ILE A 20 -12.93 19.36 -3.97
C ILE A 20 -12.67 18.63 -2.65
N PHE A 21 -12.74 19.34 -1.53
CA PHE A 21 -12.53 18.73 -0.22
C PHE A 21 -13.63 17.72 0.11
N TYR A 22 -14.88 18.01 -0.23
CA TYR A 22 -15.98 17.07 -0.03
C TYR A 22 -15.75 15.77 -0.81
N ASN A 23 -15.48 15.84 -2.11
CA ASN A 23 -15.32 14.66 -2.96
C ASN A 23 -14.00 13.91 -2.72
N ILE A 24 -12.90 14.61 -2.41
CA ILE A 24 -11.59 13.97 -2.27
C ILE A 24 -11.33 13.52 -0.83
N MET A 25 -11.74 14.29 0.19
CA MET A 25 -11.35 14.00 1.58
C MET A 25 -12.46 13.44 2.46
N PHE A 26 -13.73 13.76 2.20
CA PHE A 26 -14.83 13.44 3.12
C PHE A 26 -15.81 12.40 2.58
N VAL A 27 -15.95 12.32 1.26
CA VAL A 27 -16.82 11.38 0.55
C VAL A 27 -15.97 10.61 -0.44
N ASN A 28 -15.04 9.82 0.07
CA ASN A 28 -14.47 8.75 -0.74
C ASN A 28 -15.38 7.54 -0.52
N GLU A 29 -15.92 6.97 -1.60
CA GLU A 29 -16.65 5.70 -1.50
C GLU A 29 -15.67 4.65 -0.97
N GLU A 30 -16.00 4.04 0.16
CA GLU A 30 -15.26 2.88 0.68
C GLU A 30 -15.48 1.71 -0.28
N ARG A 31 -14.68 1.67 -1.35
CA ARG A 31 -14.58 0.49 -2.19
C ARG A 31 -13.74 -0.56 -1.44
N PRO A 32 -14.12 -1.84 -1.49
CA PRO A 32 -13.29 -2.91 -0.97
C PRO A 32 -11.89 -2.86 -1.57
N LEU A 33 -10.87 -3.15 -0.76
CA LEU A 33 -9.51 -3.30 -1.26
C LEU A 33 -9.46 -4.51 -2.19
N GLN A 34 -8.70 -4.37 -3.27
CA GLN A 34 -8.44 -5.44 -4.22
C GLN A 34 -6.97 -5.85 -4.17
N ALA A 35 -6.64 -7.09 -4.54
CA ALA A 35 -5.26 -7.57 -4.54
C ALA A 35 -4.32 -6.64 -5.33
N LYS A 36 -4.79 -6.12 -6.48
CA LYS A 36 -4.05 -5.16 -7.32
C LYS A 36 -3.69 -3.86 -6.60
N ASP A 37 -4.51 -3.41 -5.64
CA ASP A 37 -4.27 -2.16 -4.90
C ASP A 37 -3.04 -2.33 -3.99
N LEU A 38 -2.84 -3.52 -3.40
CA LEU A 38 -1.66 -3.83 -2.60
C LEU A 38 -0.45 -4.26 -3.43
N CYS A 39 -0.66 -4.83 -4.64
CA CYS A 39 0.44 -5.09 -5.57
C CYS A 39 1.18 -3.81 -5.96
N THR A 40 0.45 -2.74 -6.22
CA THR A 40 0.98 -1.44 -6.66
C THR A 40 1.51 -0.57 -5.53
N LEU A 41 1.21 -0.92 -4.27
CA LEU A 41 1.60 -0.15 -3.10
C LEU A 41 3.12 -0.12 -2.86
N PHE A 42 3.84 -1.10 -3.38
CA PHE A 42 5.27 -1.25 -3.13
C PHE A 42 6.05 -1.34 -4.43
N GLU A 43 7.12 -0.56 -4.51
CA GLU A 43 8.08 -0.66 -5.60
C GLU A 43 9.10 -1.76 -5.29
N VAL A 44 9.31 -2.66 -6.25
CA VAL A 44 10.25 -3.77 -6.09
C VAL A 44 11.61 -3.33 -6.62
N ASP A 45 12.61 -3.31 -5.75
CA ASP A 45 14.00 -3.08 -6.15
C ASP A 45 14.63 -4.40 -6.61
N PHE A 46 14.65 -4.61 -7.92
CA PHE A 46 15.16 -5.85 -8.50
C PHE A 46 16.67 -5.82 -8.73
N SER A 47 17.33 -6.96 -8.51
CA SER A 47 18.71 -7.19 -8.94
C SER A 47 18.88 -7.03 -10.45
N VAL A 48 20.10 -6.76 -10.91
CA VAL A 48 20.42 -6.61 -12.35
C VAL A 48 19.88 -7.78 -13.19
N GLN A 49 19.31 -7.44 -14.35
CA GLN A 49 18.75 -8.42 -15.30
C GLN A 49 19.82 -9.43 -15.73
N GLY A 50 19.45 -10.71 -15.80
CA GLY A 50 20.36 -11.81 -16.14
C GLY A 50 21.16 -12.38 -14.96
N SER A 51 21.08 -11.78 -13.78
CA SER A 51 21.60 -12.41 -12.56
C SER A 51 20.73 -13.61 -12.15
N ASN A 52 21.33 -14.63 -11.52
CA ASN A 52 20.58 -15.74 -10.91
C ASN A 52 19.53 -15.26 -9.90
N ARG A 53 19.75 -14.08 -9.30
CA ARG A 53 18.83 -13.43 -8.36
C ARG A 53 17.55 -12.94 -9.02
N ARG A 54 17.63 -12.42 -10.26
CA ARG A 54 16.47 -11.89 -10.98
C ARG A 54 15.37 -12.94 -11.20
N ALA A 55 15.75 -14.19 -11.48
CA ALA A 55 14.78 -15.26 -11.67
C ALA A 55 14.01 -15.58 -10.37
N ILE A 56 14.72 -15.59 -9.24
CA ILE A 56 14.14 -15.82 -7.92
C ILE A 56 13.22 -14.65 -7.53
N GLU A 57 13.68 -13.41 -7.71
CA GLU A 57 12.89 -12.21 -7.40
C GLU A 57 11.59 -12.17 -8.19
N ASN A 58 11.64 -12.46 -9.50
CA ASN A 58 10.43 -12.53 -10.33
C ASN A 58 9.45 -13.58 -9.80
N MET A 59 9.96 -14.76 -9.40
CA MET A 59 9.14 -15.81 -8.82
C MET A 59 8.53 -15.39 -7.47
N THR A 60 9.31 -14.70 -6.62
CA THR A 60 8.80 -14.15 -5.36
C THR A 60 7.69 -13.13 -5.59
N ILE A 61 7.78 -12.30 -6.63
CA ILE A 61 6.72 -11.36 -6.99
C ILE A 61 5.47 -12.08 -7.50
N CYS A 62 5.62 -13.13 -8.31
CA CYS A 62 4.49 -13.98 -8.69
C CYS A 62 3.77 -14.56 -7.47
N PHE A 63 4.51 -15.21 -6.56
CA PHE A 63 3.94 -15.77 -5.34
C PHE A 63 3.28 -14.73 -4.45
N TRP A 64 3.86 -13.53 -4.35
CA TRP A 64 3.24 -12.42 -3.64
C TRP A 64 1.91 -12.01 -4.25
N SER A 65 1.84 -11.90 -5.59
CA SER A 65 0.60 -11.56 -6.29
C SER A 65 -0.46 -12.65 -6.13
N ASP A 66 -0.08 -13.92 -6.24
CA ASP A 66 -0.99 -15.05 -6.05
C ASP A 66 -1.55 -15.07 -4.62
N TRP A 67 -0.68 -14.87 -3.61
CA TRP A 67 -1.11 -14.83 -2.21
C TRP A 67 -2.10 -13.69 -1.91
N LEU A 68 -1.92 -12.52 -2.54
CA LEU A 68 -2.89 -11.43 -2.40
C LEU A 68 -4.25 -11.78 -3.00
N ILE A 69 -4.29 -12.54 -4.10
CA ILE A 69 -5.53 -13.04 -4.70
C ILE A 69 -6.19 -14.05 -3.75
N ASP A 70 -5.44 -15.00 -3.19
CA ASP A 70 -5.96 -15.96 -2.21
C ASP A 70 -6.57 -15.26 -0.98
N ILE A 71 -5.99 -14.14 -0.53
CA ILE A 71 -6.58 -13.31 0.55
C ILE A 71 -7.87 -12.64 0.08
N GLU A 72 -7.90 -12.07 -1.13
CA GLU A 72 -9.09 -11.44 -1.71
C GLU A 72 -10.25 -12.43 -1.87
N GLU A 73 -9.96 -13.68 -2.23
CA GLU A 73 -10.94 -14.77 -2.38
C GLU A 73 -11.38 -15.38 -1.04
N GLY A 74 -10.72 -15.01 0.07
CA GLY A 74 -11.07 -15.46 1.43
C GLY A 74 -10.43 -16.80 1.84
N GLU A 75 -9.54 -17.35 1.02
CA GLU A 75 -8.84 -18.63 1.27
C GLU A 75 -7.79 -18.51 2.40
N CYS A 76 -7.38 -17.28 2.75
CA CYS A 76 -6.40 -17.00 3.80
C CYS A 76 -7.02 -16.55 5.14
N SER A 77 -8.28 -16.85 5.43
CA SER A 77 -8.95 -16.45 6.68
C SER A 77 -8.15 -16.86 7.93
N PRO A 78 -7.97 -15.97 8.94
CA PRO A 78 -8.67 -14.70 9.15
C PRO A 78 -7.92 -13.45 8.62
N ILE A 79 -6.95 -13.63 7.72
CA ILE A 79 -6.19 -12.53 7.10
C ILE A 79 -7.09 -11.86 6.04
N THR A 80 -7.09 -10.53 6.02
CA THR A 80 -7.80 -9.73 5.01
C THR A 80 -6.85 -8.69 4.42
N LEU A 81 -7.20 -8.13 3.25
CA LEU A 81 -6.40 -7.09 2.60
C LEU A 81 -6.30 -5.83 3.45
N GLU A 82 -7.33 -5.48 4.20
CA GLU A 82 -7.36 -4.33 5.13
C GLU A 82 -6.36 -4.52 6.27
N LYS A 83 -6.32 -5.72 6.87
CA LYS A 83 -5.34 -6.02 7.93
C LYS A 83 -3.91 -5.95 7.42
N LEU A 84 -3.69 -6.43 6.20
CA LEU A 84 -2.38 -6.36 5.57
C LEU A 84 -1.98 -4.91 5.23
N LEU A 85 -2.92 -4.10 4.74
CA LEU A 85 -2.69 -2.68 4.48
C LEU A 85 -2.39 -1.91 5.77
N GLU A 86 -3.17 -2.16 6.83
CA GLU A 86 -2.97 -1.54 8.15
C GLU A 86 -1.61 -1.91 8.72
N PHE A 87 -1.22 -3.18 8.62
CA PHE A 87 0.08 -3.66 9.09
C PHE A 87 1.26 -2.99 8.37
N THR A 88 1.13 -2.79 7.06
CA THR A 88 2.24 -2.30 6.23
C THR A 88 2.32 -0.79 6.10
N SER A 89 1.19 -0.08 6.24
CA SER A 89 1.09 1.37 6.01
C SER A 89 0.53 2.16 7.19
N GLY A 90 -0.07 1.49 8.18
CA GLY A 90 -0.82 2.13 9.26
C GLY A 90 -2.19 2.69 8.84
N ALA A 91 -2.61 2.48 7.59
CA ALA A 91 -3.90 2.93 7.08
C ALA A 91 -4.83 1.74 6.80
N SER A 92 -6.12 1.90 7.08
CA SER A 92 -7.14 0.89 6.78
C SER A 92 -7.68 0.97 5.34
N THR A 93 -7.38 2.07 4.63
CA THR A 93 -7.76 2.30 3.24
C THR A 93 -6.61 3.00 2.50
N VAL A 94 -6.55 2.84 1.17
CA VAL A 94 -5.60 3.58 0.34
C VAL A 94 -6.06 5.05 0.27
N PRO A 95 -5.19 6.03 0.61
CA PRO A 95 -5.56 7.43 0.54
C PRO A 95 -6.02 7.84 -0.87
N PRO A 96 -6.95 8.79 -1.02
CA PRO A 96 -7.44 9.26 -2.32
C PRO A 96 -6.35 9.74 -3.29
N LEU A 97 -5.24 10.25 -2.74
CA LEU A 97 -4.08 10.72 -3.50
C LEU A 97 -2.93 9.70 -3.52
N GLY A 98 -3.18 8.47 -3.06
CA GLY A 98 -2.16 7.46 -2.83
C GLY A 98 -1.26 7.78 -1.64
N PHE A 99 -0.26 6.93 -1.41
CA PHE A 99 0.73 7.15 -0.37
C PHE A 99 1.86 8.06 -0.90
N PRO A 100 2.30 9.07 -0.11
CA PRO A 100 3.31 10.03 -0.55
C PRO A 100 4.71 9.42 -0.72
N GLN A 101 4.96 8.26 -0.10
CA GLN A 101 6.17 7.46 -0.24
C GLN A 101 5.73 6.01 -0.35
N THR A 102 6.03 5.35 -1.47
CA THR A 102 5.87 3.91 -1.60
C THR A 102 6.99 3.24 -0.80
N PRO A 103 6.69 2.38 0.19
CA PRO A 103 7.73 1.61 0.85
C PRO A 103 8.43 0.73 -0.20
N GLY A 104 9.75 0.76 -0.26
CA GLY A 104 10.50 -0.17 -1.11
C GLY A 104 10.34 -1.60 -0.58
N LYS A 105 9.99 -2.55 -1.45
CA LYS A 105 10.05 -3.98 -1.14
C LYS A 105 11.51 -4.44 -1.21
N TYR A 106 12.14 -4.55 -0.04
CA TYR A 106 13.40 -5.29 0.08
C TYR A 106 13.08 -6.79 0.18
N LEU A 107 13.57 -7.59 -0.76
CA LEU A 107 13.42 -9.04 -0.75
C LEU A 107 14.61 -9.66 0.01
N PRO A 108 14.46 -10.11 1.27
CA PRO A 108 15.56 -10.70 2.02
C PRO A 108 15.93 -12.07 1.44
N HIS A 109 17.09 -12.13 0.79
CA HIS A 109 17.66 -13.34 0.20
C HIS A 109 18.43 -14.15 1.23
N ASN A 110 17.72 -14.99 2.00
CA ASN A 110 18.24 -16.02 2.92
C ASN A 110 18.86 -15.50 4.24
N PRO A 111 18.55 -16.09 5.42
CA PRO A 111 19.41 -15.92 6.59
C PRO A 111 20.78 -16.53 6.28
N PRO A 112 21.89 -15.96 6.80
CA PRO A 112 23.21 -16.58 6.64
C PRO A 112 23.14 -18.01 7.20
N LEU A 113 23.57 -18.98 6.40
CA LEU A 113 23.78 -20.35 6.86
C LEU A 113 24.73 -20.29 8.04
N THR A 114 24.21 -20.39 9.27
CA THR A 114 25.01 -20.64 10.45
C THR A 114 25.53 -22.06 10.31
N HIS A 115 26.77 -22.20 9.84
CA HIS A 115 27.53 -23.42 10.05
C HIS A 115 27.73 -23.59 11.56
N THR A 116 27.06 -24.58 12.13
CA THR A 116 27.41 -25.21 13.42
C THR A 116 27.66 -26.67 13.16
#